data_AF-A0A158E2G1-F1
#
_entry.id   AF-A0A158E2G1-F1
#
_cell.length_a   1.000
_cell.length_b   1.000
_cell.length_c   1.000
_cell.angle_alpha   90.00
_cell.angle_beta   90.00
_cell.angle_gamma   90.00
#
_symmetry.space_group_name_H-M   'P 1'
#
loop_
_entity.id
_entity.type
_entity.pdbx_description
1 polymer ?
#
loop_
_entity_poly.entity_id
_entity_poly.type
_entity_poly.pdbx_seq_one_letter_code
_entity_poly.pdbx_strand_id
1 'polypeptide(L)'
;MASNSFFLNRAVARNADWQVNYPALAMASTIDAVDERRKQIVVAAADETSLRAVFFSSLGAILDFHATWDELERSGKGWLAFTIRWNRWWLPNVDHVKWLEQHAFAPTDLRFANRDQGVAAGDSASFRRFLDVVELRYRRDPAISSVLFAPNAIAAVETSPINTAMRHS
;
A
#
# COMPACT_ATOMS: atom_id res chain seq x y z
N MET A 1 17.42 -0.14 -20.45
CA MET A 1 15.99 -0.12 -20.86
C MET A 1 15.22 -1.41 -20.54
N ALA A 2 15.85 -2.55 -20.23
CA ALA A 2 15.15 -3.81 -19.92
C ALA A 2 14.42 -3.87 -18.56
N SER A 3 14.81 -3.03 -17.59
CA SER A 3 14.26 -3.10 -16.22
C SER A 3 12.83 -2.54 -16.10
N ASN A 4 12.46 -1.53 -16.89
CA ASN A 4 11.11 -0.97 -16.85
C ASN A 4 10.09 -1.89 -17.53
N SER A 5 10.47 -2.58 -18.60
CA SER A 5 9.59 -3.56 -19.25
C SER A 5 9.31 -4.76 -18.33
N PHE A 6 10.29 -5.19 -17.54
CA PHE A 6 10.09 -6.25 -16.55
C PHE A 6 9.02 -5.88 -15.51
N PHE A 7 9.11 -4.68 -14.92
CA PHE A 7 8.11 -4.22 -13.96
C PHE A 7 6.73 -4.14 -14.59
N LEU A 8 6.60 -3.51 -15.77
CA LEU A 8 5.31 -3.36 -16.45
C LEU A 8 4.66 -4.71 -16.80
N ASN A 9 5.46 -5.74 -17.07
CA ASN A 9 4.94 -7.08 -17.36
C ASN A 9 4.44 -7.83 -16.11
N ARG A 10 4.86 -7.42 -14.91
CA ARG A 10 4.52 -8.08 -13.64
C ARG A 10 3.62 -7.27 -12.72
N ALA A 11 3.54 -5.97 -12.94
CA ALA A 11 2.68 -5.07 -12.21
C ALA A 11 1.26 -5.13 -12.76
N VAL A 12 0.32 -5.55 -11.92
CA VAL A 12 -1.11 -5.51 -12.21
C VAL A 12 -1.68 -4.23 -11.63
N ALA A 13 -2.18 -3.34 -12.50
CA ALA A 13 -2.95 -2.18 -12.06
C ALA A 13 -4.25 -2.63 -11.38
N ARG A 14 -4.48 -2.17 -10.16
CA ARG A 14 -5.68 -2.53 -9.39
C ARG A 14 -6.82 -1.55 -9.68
N ASN A 15 -8.04 -2.07 -9.65
CA ASN A 15 -9.28 -1.34 -9.96
C ASN A 15 -9.76 -0.50 -8.76
N ALA A 16 -10.84 0.26 -8.96
CA ALA A 16 -11.41 1.16 -7.97
C ALA A 16 -11.74 0.49 -6.62
N ASP A 17 -12.08 -0.80 -6.61
CA ASP A 17 -12.38 -1.54 -5.37
C ASP A 17 -11.21 -1.49 -4.37
N TRP A 18 -9.97 -1.45 -4.85
CA TRP A 18 -8.81 -1.33 -3.97
C TRP A 18 -8.70 0.05 -3.33
N GLN A 19 -9.06 1.11 -4.05
CA GLN A 19 -9.08 2.47 -3.49
C GLN A 19 -10.16 2.60 -2.40
N VAL A 20 -11.31 1.94 -2.59
CA VAL A 20 -12.41 1.90 -1.60
C VAL A 20 -12.02 1.11 -0.35
N ASN A 21 -11.29 0.00 -0.52
CA ASN A 21 -10.85 -0.82 0.61
C ASN A 21 -9.65 -0.23 1.36
N TYR A 22 -8.77 0.49 0.66
CA TYR A 22 -7.52 1.05 1.20
C TYR A 22 -7.39 2.57 1.03
N PRO A 23 -8.37 3.38 1.45
CA PRO A 23 -8.34 4.82 1.26
C PRO A 23 -7.23 5.49 2.07
N ALA A 24 -6.91 5.00 3.29
CA ALA A 24 -5.86 5.61 4.10
C ALA A 24 -4.48 5.39 3.46
N LEU A 25 -4.19 4.18 2.98
CA LEU A 25 -2.97 3.88 2.22
C LEU A 25 -2.88 4.68 0.92
N ALA A 26 -3.98 4.81 0.18
CA ALA A 26 -4.02 5.60 -1.05
C ALA A 26 -3.75 7.10 -0.79
N MET A 27 -4.18 7.61 0.37
CA MET A 27 -4.00 9.02 0.76
C MET A 27 -2.68 9.29 1.47
N ALA A 28 -2.11 8.31 2.18
CA ALA A 28 -0.95 8.52 3.02
C ALA A 28 0.29 8.98 2.24
N SER A 29 0.40 8.64 0.96
CA SER A 29 1.44 9.15 0.04
C SER A 29 1.18 10.57 -0.50
N THR A 30 0.02 11.16 -0.20
CA THR A 30 -0.40 12.51 -0.63
C THR A 30 -0.39 13.56 0.47
N ILE A 31 -0.19 13.16 1.72
CA ILE A 31 -0.17 14.07 2.87
C ILE A 31 1.28 14.33 3.27
N ASP A 32 1.78 15.53 2.98
CA ASP A 32 3.17 15.96 3.22
C ASP A 32 3.62 15.85 4.69
N ALA A 33 2.68 15.90 5.64
CA ALA A 33 2.96 15.74 7.06
C ALA A 33 3.19 14.26 7.46
N VAL A 34 2.77 13.32 6.62
CA VAL A 34 2.83 11.87 6.87
C VAL A 34 3.96 11.23 6.04
N ASP A 35 4.22 11.74 4.84
CA ASP A 35 5.30 11.28 3.97
C ASP A 35 6.04 12.42 3.28
N GLU A 36 7.31 12.21 2.95
CA GLU A 36 8.02 13.13 2.06
C GLU A 36 7.26 13.16 0.72
N ARG A 37 7.02 14.37 0.18
CA ARG A 37 6.12 14.75 -0.94
C ARG A 37 6.21 13.93 -2.25
N ARG A 38 7.01 12.87 -2.33
CA ARG A 38 7.25 12.04 -3.52
C ARG A 38 7.44 10.54 -3.25
N LYS A 39 7.45 10.09 -2.00
CA LYS A 39 7.62 8.65 -1.71
C LYS A 39 6.30 7.93 -1.90
N GLN A 40 6.32 6.80 -2.59
CA GLN A 40 5.19 5.89 -2.60
C GLN A 40 5.22 5.05 -1.33
N ILE A 41 4.06 4.55 -0.93
CA ILE A 41 3.97 3.54 0.11
C ILE A 41 3.97 2.18 -0.57
N VAL A 42 4.91 1.34 -0.14
CA VAL A 42 5.06 -0.02 -0.63
C VAL A 42 4.73 -0.96 0.51
N VAL A 43 3.64 -1.71 0.38
CA VAL A 43 3.33 -2.80 1.31
C VAL A 43 3.81 -4.09 0.67
N ALA A 44 4.78 -4.77 1.28
CA ALA A 44 5.45 -5.89 0.65
C ALA A 44 5.64 -7.08 1.59
N ALA A 45 5.69 -8.27 1.02
CA ALA A 45 6.05 -9.50 1.71
C ALA A 45 7.07 -10.24 0.85
N ALA A 46 8.11 -10.73 1.50
CA ALA A 46 9.24 -11.40 0.89
C ALA A 46 9.47 -12.75 1.57
N ASP A 47 9.64 -13.82 0.81
CA ASP A 47 10.03 -15.13 1.33
C ASP A 47 11.27 -15.64 0.59
N GLU A 48 11.65 -16.89 0.81
CA GLU A 48 12.81 -17.52 0.16
C GLU A 48 12.70 -17.54 -1.37
N THR A 49 11.48 -17.48 -1.90
CA THR A 49 11.23 -17.72 -3.33
C THR A 49 10.86 -16.47 -4.08
N SER A 50 10.16 -15.53 -3.44
CA SER A 50 9.54 -14.42 -4.14
C SER A 50 9.34 -13.17 -3.31
N LEU A 51 9.11 -12.08 -4.05
CA LEU A 51 8.71 -10.78 -3.53
C LEU A 51 7.34 -10.41 -4.11
N ARG A 52 6.40 -10.11 -3.24
CA ARG A 52 5.16 -9.41 -3.59
C ARG A 52 5.15 -8.02 -2.98
N ALA A 53 4.81 -7.02 -3.78
CA ALA A 53 4.78 -5.62 -3.36
C ALA A 53 3.58 -4.89 -3.99
N VAL A 54 2.79 -4.20 -3.17
CA VAL A 54 1.74 -3.30 -3.63
C VAL A 54 2.19 -1.86 -3.42
N PHE A 55 2.22 -1.11 -4.53
CA PHE A 55 2.62 0.30 -4.58
C PHE A 55 1.37 1.17 -4.54
N PHE A 56 1.30 2.06 -3.55
CA PHE A 56 0.31 3.12 -3.43
C PHE A 56 0.96 4.44 -3.82
N SER A 57 0.64 4.91 -5.03
CA SER A 57 1.16 6.15 -5.60
C SER A 57 0.43 7.38 -5.08
N SER A 58 1.14 8.51 -4.96
CA SER A 58 0.54 9.82 -4.66
C SER A 58 -0.42 10.32 -5.74
N LEU A 59 -0.39 9.72 -6.93
CA LEU A 59 -1.33 10.01 -8.02
C LEU A 59 -2.56 9.09 -8.00
N GLY A 60 -2.75 8.29 -6.95
CA GLY A 60 -3.91 7.39 -6.80
C GLY A 60 -3.78 6.05 -7.54
N ALA A 61 -2.68 5.80 -8.24
CA ALA A 61 -2.41 4.51 -8.86
C ALA A 61 -2.03 3.45 -7.82
N ILE A 62 -2.65 2.26 -7.92
CA ILE A 62 -2.33 1.10 -7.10
C ILE A 62 -1.80 -0.01 -8.02
N LEU A 63 -0.56 -0.44 -7.81
CA LEU A 63 0.10 -1.47 -8.61
C LEU A 63 0.46 -2.66 -7.72
N ASP A 64 -0.02 -3.85 -8.04
CA ASP A 64 0.35 -5.09 -7.37
C ASP A 64 1.37 -5.86 -8.20
N PHE A 65 2.59 -5.97 -7.69
CA PHE A 65 3.72 -6.60 -8.34
C PHE A 65 4.07 -7.91 -7.63
N HIS A 66 4.32 -8.96 -8.40
CA HIS A 66 4.82 -10.24 -7.88
C HIS A 66 5.85 -10.85 -8.85
N ALA A 67 7.01 -11.22 -8.30
CA ALA A 67 8.06 -11.91 -9.04
C ALA A 67 8.89 -12.81 -8.12
N THR A 68 9.51 -13.83 -8.71
CA THR A 68 10.54 -14.62 -8.02
C THR A 68 11.85 -13.85 -7.95
N TRP A 69 12.73 -14.26 -7.03
CA TRP A 69 14.07 -13.66 -6.95
C TRP A 69 14.90 -13.89 -8.22
N ASP A 70 14.82 -15.07 -8.82
CA ASP A 70 15.49 -15.38 -10.10
C ASP A 70 15.09 -14.45 -11.25
N GLU A 71 13.84 -14.02 -11.26
CA GLU A 71 13.32 -13.07 -12.26
C GLU A 71 13.82 -11.66 -11.99
N LEU A 72 13.83 -11.26 -10.72
CA LEU A 72 14.37 -9.99 -10.27
C LEU A 72 15.88 -9.88 -10.54
N GLU A 73 16.65 -10.92 -10.28
CA GLU A 73 18.10 -10.92 -10.53
C GLU A 73 18.43 -10.79 -12.02
N ARG A 74 17.70 -11.49 -12.89
CA ARG A 74 17.93 -11.47 -14.34
C ARG A 74 17.49 -10.17 -15.00
N SER A 75 16.39 -9.55 -14.54
CA SER A 75 15.74 -8.49 -15.32
C SER A 75 15.20 -7.32 -14.50
N GLY A 76 15.12 -7.45 -13.18
CA GLY A 76 14.53 -6.46 -12.28
C GLY A 76 15.48 -5.80 -11.28
N LYS A 77 16.77 -6.19 -11.23
CA LYS A 77 17.69 -5.82 -10.14
C LYS A 77 17.85 -4.31 -9.96
N GLY A 78 18.02 -3.58 -11.06
CA GLY A 78 18.15 -2.12 -11.04
C GLY A 78 16.85 -1.43 -10.59
N TRP A 79 15.69 -1.91 -11.07
CA TRP A 79 14.39 -1.41 -10.63
C TRP A 79 14.15 -1.68 -9.15
N LEU A 80 14.42 -2.91 -8.66
CA LEU A 80 14.23 -3.26 -7.27
C LEU A 80 15.10 -2.36 -6.37
N ALA A 81 16.38 -2.22 -6.69
CA ALA A 81 17.29 -1.31 -5.98
C ALA A 81 16.75 0.13 -5.94
N PHE A 82 16.25 0.64 -7.07
CA PHE A 82 15.63 1.95 -7.10
C PHE A 82 14.42 2.03 -6.17
N THR A 83 13.46 1.09 -6.28
CA THR A 83 12.24 1.12 -5.45
C THR A 83 12.50 0.98 -3.96
N ILE A 84 13.50 0.19 -3.55
CA ILE A 84 13.88 0.01 -2.15
C ILE A 84 14.40 1.33 -1.55
N ARG A 85 15.15 2.12 -2.33
CA ARG A 85 15.77 3.36 -1.85
C ARG A 85 14.81 4.55 -1.77
N TRP A 86 13.83 4.61 -2.68
CA TRP A 86 13.04 5.82 -2.93
C TRP A 86 11.62 5.78 -2.35
N ASN A 87 11.21 4.65 -1.78
CA ASN A 87 9.86 4.49 -1.25
C ASN A 87 9.89 4.15 0.24
N ARG A 88 8.73 4.32 0.89
CA ARG A 88 8.50 3.82 2.23
C ARG A 88 7.99 2.39 2.17
N TRP A 89 8.65 1.49 2.87
CA TRP A 89 8.33 0.06 2.87
C TRP A 89 7.66 -0.34 4.17
N TRP A 90 6.56 -1.08 4.04
CA TRP A 90 5.95 -1.85 5.11
C TRP A 90 6.21 -3.32 4.87
N LEU A 91 6.82 -3.96 5.85
CA LEU A 91 7.00 -5.41 5.89
C LEU A 91 6.20 -6.01 7.06
N PRO A 92 5.82 -7.30 6.98
CA PRO A 92 5.11 -7.96 8.07
C PRO A 92 5.92 -7.97 9.36
N ASN A 93 7.21 -8.30 9.28
CA ASN A 93 8.16 -8.37 10.39
C ASN A 93 9.62 -8.34 9.87
N VAL A 94 10.57 -8.46 10.79
CA VAL A 94 12.02 -8.45 10.49
C VAL A 94 12.48 -9.65 9.65
N ASP A 95 11.83 -10.81 9.72
CA ASP A 95 12.20 -11.99 8.93
C ASP A 95 12.06 -11.75 7.43
N HIS A 96 11.18 -10.83 7.00
CA HIS A 96 11.05 -10.47 5.59
C HIS A 96 12.20 -9.59 5.10
N VAL A 97 12.92 -8.90 5.99
CA VAL A 97 14.06 -8.04 5.64
C VAL A 97 15.22 -8.88 5.13
N LYS A 98 15.48 -10.03 5.76
CA LYS A 98 16.61 -10.89 5.40
C LYS A 98 16.60 -11.28 3.92
N TRP A 99 15.41 -11.50 3.36
CA TRP A 99 15.24 -11.85 1.95
C TRP A 99 15.53 -10.66 1.03
N LEU A 100 15.12 -9.45 1.42
CA LEU A 100 15.49 -8.24 0.68
C LEU A 100 17.00 -7.97 0.74
N GLU A 101 17.64 -8.18 1.90
CA GLU A 101 19.09 -7.98 2.06
C GLU A 101 19.91 -9.01 1.29
N GLN A 102 19.45 -10.26 1.19
CA GLN A 102 20.13 -11.31 0.43
C GLN A 102 20.14 -11.03 -1.08
N HIS A 103 19.04 -10.50 -1.64
CA HIS A 103 18.91 -10.27 -3.08
C HIS A 103 19.16 -8.81 -3.51
N ALA A 104 19.12 -7.86 -2.56
CA ALA A 104 19.33 -6.44 -2.78
C ALA A 104 19.95 -5.74 -1.56
N PHE A 105 19.14 -5.02 -0.77
CA PHE A 105 19.54 -4.27 0.43
C PHE A 105 18.31 -3.93 1.29
N ALA A 106 18.53 -3.57 2.55
CA ALA A 106 17.45 -3.11 3.43
C ALA A 106 16.85 -1.77 2.93
N PRO A 107 15.51 -1.61 2.96
CA PRO A 107 14.88 -0.33 2.67
C PRO A 107 15.34 0.78 3.60
N THR A 108 15.52 1.97 3.05
CA THR A 108 15.99 3.16 3.79
C THR A 108 14.91 3.77 4.69
N ASP A 109 13.64 3.66 4.30
CA ASP A 109 12.46 4.01 5.09
C ASP A 109 11.63 2.74 5.26
N LEU A 110 11.84 2.03 6.36
CA LEU A 110 11.24 0.73 6.66
C LEU A 110 10.37 0.79 7.92
N ARG A 111 9.18 0.20 7.82
CA ARG A 111 8.22 0.04 8.93
C ARG A 111 7.76 -1.41 9.02
N PHE A 112 7.42 -1.83 10.23
CA PHE A 112 6.90 -3.17 10.50
C PHE A 112 5.47 -3.14 11.02
N ALA A 113 4.66 -4.05 10.50
CA ALA A 113 3.32 -4.31 11.03
C ALA A 113 3.33 -5.24 12.26
N ASN A 114 4.48 -5.82 12.62
CA ASN A 114 4.68 -6.76 13.73
C ASN A 114 3.73 -7.96 13.67
N ARG A 115 3.81 -8.72 12.57
CA ARG A 115 3.03 -9.96 12.35
C ARG A 115 3.93 -11.18 12.51
N ASP A 116 3.58 -12.12 13.38
CA ASP A 116 4.43 -13.26 13.79
C ASP A 116 4.50 -14.43 12.78
N GLN A 117 4.72 -14.13 11.48
CA GLN A 117 4.77 -15.08 10.37
C GLN A 117 3.39 -15.52 9.87
N GLY A 118 3.25 -15.65 8.54
CA GLY A 118 2.00 -16.04 7.88
C GLY A 118 1.62 -15.22 6.66
N VAL A 119 2.39 -14.19 6.31
CA VAL A 119 2.20 -13.47 5.04
C VAL A 119 3.14 -14.06 4.00
N ALA A 120 2.74 -15.19 3.41
CA ALA A 120 3.44 -15.72 2.24
C ALA A 120 3.18 -14.78 1.04
N ALA A 121 4.22 -14.47 0.26
CA ALA A 121 4.09 -13.56 -0.88
C ALA A 121 3.05 -14.09 -1.90
N GLY A 122 2.99 -15.41 -2.08
CA GLY A 122 2.03 -16.08 -2.97
C GLY A 122 0.60 -16.21 -2.44
N ASP A 123 0.35 -16.06 -1.13
CA ASP A 123 -1.00 -16.18 -0.56
C ASP A 123 -1.73 -14.84 -0.58
N SER A 124 -2.61 -14.67 -1.57
CA SER A 124 -3.39 -13.44 -1.72
C SER A 124 -4.31 -13.11 -0.55
N ALA A 125 -4.88 -14.11 0.14
CA ALA A 125 -5.77 -13.85 1.26
C ALA A 125 -4.98 -13.38 2.49
N SER A 126 -3.83 -14.02 2.76
CA SER A 126 -2.94 -13.58 3.84
C SER A 126 -2.32 -12.22 3.57
N PHE A 127 -1.95 -11.95 2.31
CA PHE A 127 -1.43 -10.65 1.90
C PHE A 127 -2.48 -9.54 2.03
N ARG A 128 -3.75 -9.82 1.71
CA ARG A 128 -4.86 -8.88 1.93
C ARG A 128 -5.07 -8.55 3.41
N ARG A 129 -5.06 -9.54 4.29
CA ARG A 129 -5.12 -9.30 5.74
C ARG A 129 -3.97 -8.44 6.24
N PHE A 130 -2.78 -8.59 5.65
CA PHE A 130 -1.64 -7.74 5.95
C PHE A 130 -1.86 -6.29 5.49
N LEU A 131 -2.38 -6.08 4.28
CA LEU A 131 -2.78 -4.74 3.81
C LEU A 131 -3.79 -4.09 4.77
N ASP A 132 -4.78 -4.84 5.24
CA ASP A 132 -5.80 -4.33 6.18
C ASP A 132 -5.17 -3.82 7.50
N VAL A 133 -4.11 -4.46 7.99
CA VAL A 133 -3.38 -4.02 9.19
C VAL A 133 -2.65 -2.71 8.95
N VAL A 134 -1.98 -2.57 7.79
CA VAL A 134 -1.27 -1.33 7.46
C VAL A 134 -2.26 -0.19 7.23
N GLU A 135 -3.36 -0.46 6.54
CA GLU A 135 -4.48 0.46 6.35
C GLU A 135 -5.01 0.97 7.69
N LEU A 136 -5.29 0.07 8.64
CA LEU A 136 -5.76 0.45 9.97
C LEU A 136 -4.76 1.35 10.70
N ARG A 137 -3.46 1.13 10.51
CA ARG A 137 -2.42 1.97 11.11
C ARG A 137 -2.43 3.38 10.56
N TYR A 138 -2.62 3.54 9.25
CA TYR A 138 -2.77 4.86 8.63
C TYR A 138 -4.10 5.53 8.98
N ARG A 139 -5.21 4.78 9.12
CA ARG A 139 -6.49 5.34 9.59
C ARG A 139 -6.43 5.96 10.98
N ARG A 140 -5.52 5.48 11.83
CA ARG A 140 -5.28 5.98 13.18
C ARG A 140 -4.32 7.18 13.22
N ASP A 141 -3.65 7.48 12.12
CA ASP A 141 -2.82 8.67 12.02
C ASP A 141 -3.72 9.92 12.07
N PRO A 142 -3.49 10.88 13.00
CA PRO A 142 -4.38 12.04 13.16
C PRO A 142 -4.53 12.88 11.89
N ALA A 143 -3.47 13.04 11.10
CA ALA A 143 -3.52 13.82 9.87
C ALA A 143 -4.40 13.14 8.83
N ILE A 144 -4.24 11.83 8.63
CA ILE A 144 -5.11 11.05 7.72
C ILE A 144 -6.55 10.98 8.24
N SER A 145 -6.71 10.69 9.53
CA SER A 145 -8.01 10.54 10.18
C SER A 145 -8.86 11.80 10.02
N SER A 146 -8.25 12.98 10.18
CA SER A 146 -8.94 14.27 10.03
C SER A 146 -9.51 14.51 8.63
N VAL A 147 -8.85 13.96 7.59
CA VAL A 147 -9.31 14.09 6.21
C VAL A 147 -10.35 13.02 5.87
N LEU A 148 -10.15 11.78 6.31
CA LEU A 148 -11.09 10.67 6.08
C LEU A 148 -12.41 10.84 6.84
N PHE A 149 -12.35 11.41 8.03
CA PHE A 149 -13.49 11.55 8.96
C PHE A 149 -13.66 13.00 9.36
N ALA A 150 -13.77 13.90 8.37
CA ALA A 150 -13.96 15.32 8.62
C ALA A 150 -15.15 15.55 9.59
N PRO A 151 -14.96 16.28 10.71
CA PRO A 151 -15.98 16.44 11.76
C PRO A 151 -17.34 16.95 11.25
N ASN A 152 -17.34 17.68 10.13
CA ASN A 152 -18.53 18.30 9.56
C ASN A 152 -19.35 17.35 8.66
N ALA A 153 -18.84 16.16 8.32
CA ALA A 153 -19.58 15.19 7.49
C ALA A 153 -20.76 14.55 8.25
N ILE A 154 -20.66 14.44 9.59
CA ILE A 154 -21.72 13.87 10.43
C ILE A 154 -22.86 14.87 10.65
N ALA A 155 -22.54 16.16 10.76
CA ALA A 155 -23.55 17.23 10.94
C ALA A 155 -24.44 17.47 9.69
N ALA A 156 -23.97 17.10 8.50
CA ALA A 156 -24.73 17.24 7.25
C ALA A 156 -25.82 16.17 7.07
N VAL A 157 -25.71 15.03 7.75
CA VAL A 157 -26.70 13.92 7.65
C VAL A 157 -27.92 14.19 8.55
N GLU A 158 -27.75 14.88 9.68
CA GLU A 158 -28.86 15.19 10.60
C GLU A 158 -29.71 16.40 10.20
N THR A 159 -29.30 17.18 9.19
CA THR A 159 -29.98 18.43 8.82
C THR A 159 -30.76 18.39 7.51
N SER A 160 -30.96 17.21 6.90
CA SER A 160 -31.95 17.05 5.82
C SER A 160 -33.31 16.67 6.40
N PRO A 161 -34.25 17.62 6.58
CA PRO A 161 -35.63 17.25 6.85
C PRO A 161 -36.14 16.49 5.62
N ILE A 162 -36.50 15.22 5.81
CA ILE A 162 -37.32 14.49 4.86
C ILE A 162 -38.58 15.33 4.64
N ASN A 163 -38.67 15.96 3.47
CA ASN A 163 -39.77 16.84 3.11
C ASN A 163 -41.04 15.99 2.97
N THR A 164 -41.74 15.79 4.08
CA THR A 164 -42.94 14.95 4.19
C THR A 164 -44.19 15.80 3.91
N ALA A 165 -44.16 16.56 2.81
CA ALA A 165 -45.25 17.47 2.45
C ALA A 165 -45.66 17.26 0.99
N MET A 166 -46.22 16.08 0.68
CA MET A 166 -47.15 15.88 -0.44
C MET A 166 -47.97 14.61 -0.22
N ARG A 167 -48.90 14.64 0.75
CA ARG A 167 -50.16 13.90 0.71
C ARG A 167 -51.23 14.76 1.39
N HIS A 168 -52.44 14.69 0.86
CA HIS A 168 -53.60 15.59 1.07
C HIS A 168 -53.52 16.83 0.15
N SER A 169 -54.36 17.01 -0.86
CA SER A 169 -55.74 16.53 -1.07
C SER A 169 -56.06 16.38 -2.56
#